data_AF-A0A822YSJ2-F1
#
_entry.id   AF-A0A822YSJ2-F1
#
_cell.length_a   1.000
_cell.length_b   1.000
_cell.length_c   1.000
_cell.angle_alpha   90.00
_cell.angle_beta   90.00
_cell.angle_gamma   90.00
#
_symmetry.space_group_name_H-M   'P 1'
#
loop_
_entity.id
_entity.type
_entity.pdbx_description
1 polymer ?
#
loop_
_entity_poly.entity_id
_entity_poly.type
_entity_poly.pdbx_seq_one_letter_code
_entity_poly.pdbx_strand_id
1 'polypeptide(L)'
;MSIGDTMEEDGMRDVDCEAFESESESERKRDGLLKKVGDISCLGNAEWVQKPSIDIGQEQEVDVNDNLERELSFYTQAKEGTTQVFEILQLMRLPFLSFPDYYAEMVKTDANMEKEKIKLLEEKKKIEAEERRAREIKNNTEQHIVSVVSHSNWQLSIRTY
;
A
#
# COMPACT_ATOMS: atom_id res chain seq x y z
N MET A 1 55.39 33.17 -24.31
CA MET A 1 53.95 33.22 -24.58
C MET A 1 53.68 32.51 -25.90
N SER A 2 52.70 31.61 -25.88
CA SER A 2 52.02 30.94 -26.99
C SER A 2 52.77 29.87 -27.80
N ILE A 3 52.67 28.64 -27.30
CA ILE A 3 52.68 27.35 -28.01
C ILE A 3 51.69 26.51 -27.19
N GLY A 4 50.64 25.86 -27.66
CA GLY A 4 49.97 25.68 -28.94
C GLY A 4 48.86 24.67 -28.61
N ASP A 5 47.61 24.96 -28.97
CA ASP A 5 46.48 24.07 -28.67
C ASP A 5 46.59 22.78 -29.49
N THR A 6 46.91 21.67 -28.83
CA THR A 6 46.70 20.32 -29.38
C THR A 6 45.48 19.72 -28.71
N MET A 7 44.38 19.69 -29.48
CA MET A 7 43.21 18.86 -29.21
C MET A 7 43.67 17.40 -29.18
N GLU A 8 43.57 16.74 -28.03
CA GLU A 8 43.60 15.28 -27.96
C GLU A 8 42.17 14.78 -27.92
N GLU A 9 41.86 13.90 -28.87
CA GLU A 9 40.57 13.24 -29.04
C GLU A 9 40.34 12.27 -27.88
N ASP A 10 39.21 12.41 -27.17
CA ASP A 10 38.76 11.45 -26.18
C ASP A 10 38.47 10.11 -26.86
N GLY A 11 39.44 9.21 -26.78
CA GLY A 11 39.28 7.80 -27.14
C GLY A 11 38.21 7.16 -26.26
N MET A 12 37.06 6.89 -26.87
CA MET A 12 36.04 5.98 -26.34
C MET A 12 36.71 4.65 -26.04
N ARG A 13 36.94 4.35 -24.75
CA ARG A 13 37.28 2.99 -24.34
C ARG A 13 36.01 2.18 -24.44
N ASP A 14 35.93 1.36 -25.47
CA ASP A 14 35.05 0.19 -25.49
C ASP A 14 35.42 -0.65 -24.27
N VAL A 15 34.65 -0.47 -23.20
CA VAL A 15 34.57 -1.47 -22.16
C VAL A 15 33.90 -2.63 -22.86
N ASP A 16 34.68 -3.65 -23.19
CA ASP A 16 34.16 -4.96 -23.50
C ASP A 16 33.30 -5.39 -22.31
N CYS A 17 32.04 -5.00 -22.34
CA CYS A 17 30.98 -5.71 -21.69
C CYS A 17 31.02 -7.07 -22.36
N GLU A 18 31.79 -8.00 -21.79
CA GLU A 18 31.58 -9.40 -22.05
C GLU A 18 30.10 -9.63 -21.76
N ALA A 19 29.35 -9.72 -22.85
CA ALA A 19 28.01 -10.21 -22.85
C ALA A 19 28.14 -11.59 -22.23
N PHE A 20 27.79 -11.69 -20.94
CA PHE A 20 27.63 -12.96 -20.27
C PHE A 20 26.59 -13.70 -21.08
N GLU A 21 27.07 -14.58 -21.96
CA GLU A 21 26.26 -15.32 -22.88
C GLU A 21 25.20 -16.02 -22.04
N SER A 22 23.95 -15.66 -22.32
CA SER A 22 22.79 -16.32 -21.74
C SER A 22 22.82 -17.76 -22.22
N GLU A 23 23.42 -18.65 -21.41
CA GLU A 23 23.26 -20.09 -21.61
C GLU A 23 21.77 -20.41 -21.44
N SER A 24 21.17 -20.59 -22.60
CA SER A 24 19.88 -21.22 -22.83
C SER A 24 19.77 -22.54 -22.08
N GLU A 25 18.57 -22.78 -21.52
CA GLU A 25 18.14 -23.99 -20.81
C GLU A 25 18.86 -24.29 -19.49
N SER A 26 18.51 -23.51 -18.45
CA SER A 26 18.72 -23.91 -17.07
C SER A 26 17.93 -25.20 -16.78
N GLU A 27 18.56 -26.36 -16.96
CA GLU A 27 18.03 -27.63 -16.47
C GLU A 27 17.73 -27.48 -14.97
N ARG A 28 16.45 -27.56 -14.59
CA ARG A 28 16.01 -27.50 -13.19
C ARG A 28 16.51 -28.73 -12.42
N LYS A 29 17.76 -28.71 -11.97
CA LYS A 29 18.38 -29.76 -11.14
C LYS A 29 17.82 -29.72 -9.72
N ARG A 30 16.65 -30.36 -9.54
CA ARG A 30 15.97 -30.47 -8.22
C ARG A 30 16.90 -31.01 -7.14
N ASP A 31 17.70 -32.03 -7.45
CA ASP A 31 18.57 -32.69 -6.47
C ASP A 31 19.67 -31.75 -5.95
N GLY A 32 20.22 -30.90 -6.82
CA GLY A 32 21.18 -29.88 -6.44
C GLY A 32 20.56 -28.78 -5.56
N LEU A 33 19.29 -28.44 -5.81
CA LEU A 33 18.54 -27.49 -4.99
C LEU A 33 18.24 -28.06 -3.60
N LEU A 34 17.79 -29.30 -3.51
CA LEU A 34 17.52 -29.98 -2.23
C LEU A 34 18.78 -30.08 -1.37
N LYS A 35 19.93 -30.39 -1.98
CA LYS A 35 21.22 -30.39 -1.29
C LYS A 35 21.53 -29.02 -0.67
N LYS A 36 21.40 -27.94 -1.46
CA LYS A 36 21.61 -26.56 -0.98
C LYS A 36 20.62 -26.15 0.11
N VAL A 37 19.35 -26.54 -0.03
CA VAL A 37 18.34 -26.29 1.01
C VAL A 37 18.74 -26.97 2.31
N GLY A 38 19.23 -28.21 2.26
CA GLY A 38 19.78 -28.92 3.41
C GLY A 38 20.99 -28.20 4.04
N ASP A 39 21.90 -27.69 3.21
CA ASP A 39 23.08 -26.93 3.68
C ASP A 39 22.68 -25.60 4.36
N ILE A 40 21.60 -24.95 3.90
CA ILE A 40 21.12 -23.65 4.43
C ILE A 40 20.15 -23.84 5.62
N SER A 41 19.41 -24.94 5.68
CA SER A 41 18.42 -25.22 6.72
C SER A 41 19.12 -25.56 8.06
N CYS A 42 19.58 -24.54 8.78
CA CYS A 42 20.34 -24.68 10.01
C CYS A 42 19.49 -24.85 11.29
N LEU A 43 18.17 -24.78 11.18
CA LEU A 43 17.24 -24.77 12.32
C LEU A 43 16.14 -25.82 12.10
N GLY A 44 16.47 -27.09 12.35
CA GLY A 44 15.55 -28.21 12.16
C GLY A 44 14.53 -28.39 13.28
N ASN A 45 14.95 -28.24 14.54
CA ASN A 45 14.11 -28.46 15.74
C ASN A 45 14.07 -27.25 16.68
N ALA A 46 14.39 -26.06 16.16
CA ALA A 46 14.41 -24.84 16.95
C ALA A 46 13.01 -24.50 17.46
N GLU A 47 12.96 -23.94 18.67
CA GLU A 47 11.74 -23.35 19.19
C GLU A 47 11.26 -22.25 18.24
N TRP A 48 9.94 -22.14 18.04
CA TRP A 48 9.34 -21.22 17.07
C TRP A 48 9.80 -19.76 17.27
N VAL A 49 10.12 -19.36 18.50
CA VAL A 49 10.67 -18.03 18.83
C VAL A 49 11.95 -17.71 18.03
N GLN A 50 12.76 -18.71 17.68
CA GLN A 50 13.99 -18.52 16.90
C GLN A 50 13.71 -18.29 15.41
N LYS A 51 12.55 -18.73 14.93
CA LYS A 51 12.11 -18.56 13.54
C LYS A 51 10.60 -18.29 13.53
N PRO A 52 10.17 -17.05 13.83
CA PRO A 52 8.77 -16.69 13.90
C PRO A 52 8.16 -16.52 12.50
N SER A 53 8.14 -17.61 11.73
CA SER A 53 7.50 -17.68 10.41
C SER A 53 6.23 -18.50 10.50
N ILE A 54 5.17 -18.04 9.84
CA ILE A 54 3.93 -18.78 9.61
C ILE A 54 3.65 -18.75 8.12
N ASP A 55 3.35 -19.94 7.58
CA ASP A 55 2.98 -20.10 6.18
C ASP A 55 1.45 -20.14 6.09
N ILE A 56 0.86 -19.15 5.41
CA ILE A 56 -0.57 -19.14 5.12
C ILE A 56 -0.76 -19.38 3.64
N GLY A 57 -1.42 -20.50 3.32
CA GLY A 57 -1.85 -20.80 1.95
C GLY A 57 -2.97 -19.84 1.54
N GLN A 58 -2.74 -19.04 0.51
CA GLN A 58 -3.83 -18.32 -0.16
C GLN A 58 -4.51 -19.27 -1.13
N GLU A 59 -5.79 -19.56 -0.89
CA GLU A 59 -6.60 -20.42 -1.77
C GLU A 59 -7.34 -19.62 -2.85
N GLN A 60 -7.36 -18.29 -2.75
CA GLN A 60 -8.13 -17.43 -3.65
C GLN A 60 -7.36 -17.13 -4.94
N GLU A 61 -7.90 -17.59 -6.07
CA GLU A 61 -7.46 -17.21 -7.41
C GLU A 61 -7.92 -15.77 -7.70
N VAL A 62 -6.98 -14.83 -7.83
CA VAL A 62 -7.25 -13.41 -8.07
C VAL A 62 -6.71 -13.03 -9.45
N ASP A 63 -7.45 -12.21 -10.19
CA ASP A 63 -6.95 -11.65 -11.46
C ASP A 63 -5.69 -10.80 -11.21
N VAL A 64 -4.64 -11.07 -11.97
CA VAL A 64 -3.36 -10.35 -11.87
C VAL A 64 -3.49 -8.90 -12.37
N ASN A 65 -4.55 -8.55 -13.09
CA ASN A 65 -4.74 -7.18 -13.55
C ASN A 65 -5.61 -6.33 -12.61
N ASP A 66 -6.39 -6.94 -11.71
CA ASP A 66 -7.13 -6.22 -10.68
C ASP A 66 -6.26 -6.00 -9.44
N ASN A 67 -5.76 -4.76 -9.30
CA ASN A 67 -4.91 -4.42 -8.17
C ASN A 67 -5.70 -4.32 -6.85
N LEU A 68 -6.98 -3.94 -6.88
CA LEU A 68 -7.77 -3.77 -5.66
C LEU A 68 -8.08 -5.11 -5.01
N GLU A 69 -8.53 -6.08 -5.81
CA GLU A 69 -8.80 -7.44 -5.33
C GLU A 69 -7.52 -8.12 -4.84
N ARG A 70 -6.40 -7.89 -5.52
CA ARG A 70 -5.09 -8.42 -5.09
C ARG A 70 -4.60 -7.79 -3.79
N GLU A 71 -4.76 -6.49 -3.59
CA GLU A 71 -4.39 -5.85 -2.33
C GLU A 71 -5.24 -6.39 -1.17
N LEU A 72 -6.53 -6.66 -1.41
CA LEU A 72 -7.42 -7.25 -0.42
C LEU A 72 -7.02 -8.69 -0.05
N SER A 73 -6.56 -9.49 -1.02
CA SER A 73 -6.10 -10.86 -0.74
C SER A 73 -4.82 -10.87 0.10
N PHE A 74 -3.85 -9.98 -0.20
CA PHE A 74 -2.64 -9.81 0.62
C PHE A 74 -2.96 -9.33 2.02
N TYR A 75 -3.87 -8.36 2.16
CA TYR A 75 -4.32 -7.88 3.46
C TYR A 75 -4.96 -9.01 4.30
N THR A 76 -5.82 -9.83 3.68
CA THR A 76 -6.50 -10.92 4.37
C THR A 76 -5.51 -12.00 4.83
N GLN A 77 -4.56 -12.37 3.96
CA GLN A 77 -3.50 -13.33 4.30
C GLN A 77 -2.63 -12.82 5.47
N ALA A 78 -2.20 -11.56 5.42
CA ALA A 78 -1.39 -10.96 6.49
C ALA A 78 -2.16 -10.88 7.82
N LYS A 79 -3.46 -10.54 7.76
CA LYS A 79 -4.34 -10.49 8.92
C LYS A 79 -4.48 -11.86 9.58
N GLU A 80 -4.77 -12.90 8.79
CA GLU A 80 -4.88 -14.26 9.30
C GLU A 80 -3.56 -14.75 9.91
N GLY A 81 -2.43 -14.46 9.26
CA GLY A 81 -1.10 -14.80 9.76
C GLY A 81 -0.83 -14.16 11.12
N THR A 82 -1.19 -12.88 11.25
CA THR A 82 -1.06 -12.15 12.50
C THR A 82 -1.94 -12.75 13.60
N THR A 83 -3.18 -13.17 13.28
CA THR A 83 -4.07 -13.83 14.26
C THR A 83 -3.49 -15.16 14.76
N GLN A 84 -2.95 -16.00 13.87
CA GLN A 84 -2.31 -17.26 14.28
C GLN A 84 -1.05 -17.02 15.12
N VAL A 85 -0.19 -16.06 14.74
CA VAL A 85 0.97 -15.65 15.53
C VAL A 85 0.56 -15.19 16.94
N PHE A 86 -0.52 -14.41 17.02
CA PHE A 86 -1.00 -13.86 18.28
C PHE A 86 -1.41 -14.97 19.26
N GLU A 87 -2.09 -16.02 18.77
CA GLU A 87 -2.43 -17.19 19.59
C GLU A 87 -1.18 -17.91 20.12
N ILE A 88 -0.17 -18.11 19.27
CA ILE A 88 1.11 -18.73 19.65
C ILE A 88 1.82 -17.88 20.72
N LEU A 89 1.89 -16.57 20.55
CA LEU A 89 2.53 -15.65 21.50
C LEU A 89 1.80 -15.63 22.86
N GLN A 90 0.47 -15.71 22.85
CA GLN A 90 -0.33 -15.81 24.07
C GLN A 90 -0.08 -17.12 24.82
N LEU A 91 0.00 -18.25 24.11
CA LEU A 91 0.32 -19.55 24.72
C LEU A 91 1.71 -19.54 25.37
N MET A 92 2.70 -18.90 24.74
CA MET A 92 4.05 -18.75 25.26
C MET A 92 4.19 -17.65 26.33
N ARG A 93 3.14 -16.86 26.58
CA ARG A 93 3.11 -15.74 27.53
C ARG A 93 4.18 -14.67 27.26
N LEU A 94 4.46 -14.40 25.98
CA LEU A 94 5.38 -13.33 25.60
C LEU A 94 4.64 -11.99 25.43
N PRO A 95 5.19 -10.87 25.92
CA PRO A 95 4.64 -9.54 25.65
C PRO A 95 4.91 -9.16 24.20
N PHE A 96 3.86 -8.81 23.45
CA PHE A 96 3.98 -8.48 22.02
C PHE A 96 3.36 -7.13 21.65
N LEU A 97 2.55 -6.53 22.53
CA LEU A 97 2.03 -5.18 22.34
C LEU A 97 3.10 -4.16 22.76
N SER A 98 3.20 -3.07 22.00
CA SER A 98 4.01 -1.93 22.41
C SER A 98 3.44 -1.36 23.70
N PHE A 99 4.26 -1.30 24.75
CA PHE A 99 3.88 -0.61 25.97
C PHE A 99 3.71 0.89 25.69
N PRO A 100 2.71 1.56 26.30
CA PRO A 100 2.41 2.97 26.01
C PRO A 100 3.55 3.93 26.34
N ASP A 101 4.42 3.55 27.28
CA ASP A 101 5.52 4.39 27.77
C ASP A 101 6.90 3.98 27.22
N TYR A 102 6.95 3.15 26.17
CA TYR A 102 8.20 2.72 25.54
C TYR A 102 8.50 3.54 24.28
N TYR A 103 9.36 4.55 24.41
CA TYR A 103 9.85 5.36 23.29
C TYR A 103 11.13 4.75 22.73
N ALA A 104 11.04 4.20 21.52
CA ALA A 104 12.17 3.71 20.73
C ALA A 104 12.20 4.42 19.37
N GLU A 105 13.33 4.34 18.67
CA GLU A 105 13.45 4.86 17.32
C GLU A 105 12.47 4.11 16.39
N MET A 106 11.56 4.86 15.78
CA MET A 106 10.58 4.32 14.84
C MET A 106 11.10 4.44 13.41
N VAL A 107 10.66 3.55 12.52
CA VAL A 107 11.04 3.56 11.09
C VAL A 107 10.70 4.89 10.40
N LYS A 108 9.62 5.54 10.83
CA LYS A 108 9.22 6.88 10.37
C LYS A 108 9.43 7.90 11.49
N THR A 109 10.04 9.04 11.15
CA THR A 109 10.17 10.18 12.06
C THR A 109 8.83 10.87 12.32
N ASP A 110 8.62 11.41 13.52
CA ASP A 110 7.39 12.12 13.90
C ASP A 110 7.04 13.28 12.96
N ALA A 111 8.04 14.03 12.50
CA ALA A 111 7.84 15.13 11.56
C ALA A 111 7.24 14.68 10.21
N ASN A 112 7.49 13.44 9.78
CA ASN A 112 6.90 12.87 8.56
C ASN A 112 5.47 12.40 8.83
N MET A 113 5.22 11.75 9.97
CA MET A 113 3.87 11.36 10.38
C MET A 113 2.94 12.55 10.60
N GLU A 114 3.47 13.67 11.11
CA GLU A 114 2.72 14.91 11.24
C GLU A 114 2.28 15.46 9.88
N LYS A 115 3.17 15.45 8.88
CA LYS A 115 2.84 15.85 7.50
C LYS A 115 1.77 14.94 6.89
N GLU A 116 1.90 13.62 7.04
CA GLU A 116 0.90 12.66 6.57
C GLU A 116 -0.46 12.90 7.25
N LYS A 117 -0.47 13.13 8.57
CA LYS A 117 -1.68 13.45 9.34
C LYS A 117 -2.34 14.74 8.88
N ILE A 118 -1.57 15.80 8.61
CA ILE A 118 -2.10 17.07 8.12
C ILE A 118 -2.83 16.86 6.79
N LYS A 119 -2.21 16.13 5.84
CA LYS A 119 -2.85 15.83 4.54
C LYS A 119 -4.17 15.09 4.70
N LEU A 120 -4.21 14.05 5.54
CA LEU A 120 -5.44 13.30 5.80
C LEU A 120 -6.55 14.18 6.41
N LEU A 121 -6.19 15.09 7.31
CA LEU A 121 -7.15 16.03 7.91
C LEU A 121 -7.66 17.05 6.89
N GLU A 122 -6.82 17.52 5.97
CA GLU A 122 -7.21 18.41 4.89
C GLU A 122 -8.16 17.74 3.90
N GLU A 123 -7.87 16.50 3.49
CA GLU A 123 -8.74 15.70 2.63
C GLU A 123 -10.10 15.47 3.28
N LYS A 124 -10.11 15.08 4.57
CA LYS A 124 -11.36 14.90 5.32
C LYS A 124 -12.19 16.18 5.36
N LYS A 125 -11.57 17.34 5.62
CA LYS A 125 -12.26 18.65 5.63
C LYS A 125 -12.82 18.99 4.25
N LYS A 126 -12.10 18.67 3.18
CA LYS A 126 -12.54 18.89 1.80
C LYS A 126 -13.78 18.06 1.48
N ILE A 127 -13.76 16.77 1.82
CA ILE A 127 -14.90 15.86 1.64
C ILE A 127 -16.11 16.37 2.43
N GLU A 128 -15.94 16.72 3.70
CA GLU A 128 -17.05 17.22 4.53
C GLU A 128 -17.64 18.53 3.99
N ALA A 129 -16.78 19.45 3.50
CA ALA A 129 -17.23 20.69 2.89
C ALA A 129 -18.01 20.45 1.60
N GLU A 130 -17.58 19.49 0.78
CA GLU A 130 -18.27 19.09 -0.45
C GLU A 130 -19.63 18.44 -0.16
N GLU A 131 -19.69 17.52 0.81
CA GLU A 131 -20.93 16.91 1.28
C GLU A 131 -21.91 17.95 1.86
N ARG A 132 -21.40 18.95 2.58
CA ARG A 132 -22.21 20.05 3.10
C ARG A 132 -22.80 20.89 1.97
N ARG A 133 -21.98 21.29 1.00
CA ARG A 133 -22.45 22.04 -0.18
C ARG A 133 -23.46 21.24 -1.00
N ALA A 134 -23.23 19.94 -1.20
CA ALA A 134 -24.17 19.07 -1.92
C ALA A 134 -25.54 19.01 -1.21
N ARG A 135 -25.55 18.95 0.13
CA ARG A 135 -26.78 19.02 0.93
C ARG A 135 -27.47 20.38 0.82
N GLU A 136 -26.72 21.48 0.90
CA GLU A 136 -27.26 22.84 0.77
C GLU A 136 -27.86 23.07 -0.63
N ILE A 137 -27.19 22.63 -1.69
CA ILE A 137 -27.70 22.71 -3.06
C ILE A 137 -29.01 21.93 -3.18
N LYS A 138 -29.05 20.69 -2.67
CA LYS A 138 -30.28 19.88 -2.69
C LYS A 138 -31.44 20.60 -2.00
N ASN A 139 -31.22 21.08 -0.78
CA ASN A 139 -32.25 21.80 -0.03
C ASN A 139 -32.71 23.06 -0.77
N ASN A 140 -31.78 23.86 -1.31
CA ASN A 140 -32.12 25.08 -2.05
C ASN A 140 -32.92 24.77 -3.33
N THR A 141 -32.59 23.68 -4.03
CA THR A 141 -33.36 23.25 -5.22
C THR A 141 -34.78 22.81 -4.85
N GLU A 142 -34.96 22.09 -3.75
CA GLU A 142 -36.28 21.68 -3.24
C GLU A 142 -37.10 22.92 -2.86
N GLN A 143 -36.51 23.87 -2.13
CA GLN A 143 -37.17 25.14 -1.76
C GLN A 143 -37.57 25.95 -3.00
N HIS A 144 -36.70 26.04 -4.00
CA HIS A 144 -36.98 26.74 -5.25
C HIS A 144 -38.15 26.09 -6.02
N ILE A 145 -38.21 24.76 -6.10
CA ILE A 145 -39.33 24.05 -6.73
C ILE A 145 -40.64 24.34 -5.98
N VAL A 146 -40.63 24.25 -4.65
CA VAL A 146 -41.81 24.55 -3.83
C VAL A 146 -42.30 25.98 -4.06
N SER A 147 -41.39 26.96 -4.11
CA SER A 147 -41.79 28.36 -4.33
C SER A 147 -42.38 28.58 -5.73
N VAL A 148 -41.80 27.98 -6.77
CA VAL A 148 -42.29 28.06 -8.15
C VAL A 148 -43.69 27.44 -8.29
N VAL A 149 -43.91 26.26 -7.70
CA VAL A 149 -45.23 25.60 -7.70
C VAL A 149 -46.25 26.45 -6.93
N SER A 150 -45.88 26.97 -5.76
CA SER A 150 -46.79 27.80 -4.97
C SER A 150 -47.17 29.10 -5.70
N HIS A 151 -46.22 29.75 -6.37
CA HIS A 151 -46.48 30.93 -7.19
C HIS A 151 -47.41 30.62 -8.38
N SER A 152 -47.18 29.48 -9.03
CA SER A 152 -48.01 29.04 -10.16
C SER A 152 -49.45 28.77 -9.73
N ASN A 153 -49.65 28.07 -8.60
CA ASN A 153 -50.97 27.83 -8.03
C ASN A 153 -51.69 29.13 -7.65
N TRP A 154 -50.95 30.10 -7.09
CA TRP A 154 -51.50 31.42 -6.77
C TRP A 154 -51.97 32.18 -8.02
N GLN A 155 -51.18 32.17 -9.10
CA GLN A 155 -51.58 32.79 -10.36
C GLN A 155 -52.82 32.13 -10.99
N LEU A 156 -52.91 30.80 -10.93
CA LEU A 156 -54.09 30.07 -11.38
C LEU A 156 -55.34 30.45 -10.57
N SER A 157 -55.21 30.57 -9.24
CA SER A 157 -56.32 30.99 -8.38
C SER A 157 -56.85 32.37 -8.74
N ILE A 158 -55.98 33.36 -8.96
CA ILE A 158 -56.39 34.71 -9.38
C ILE A 158 -57.14 34.68 -10.72
N ARG A 159 -56.71 33.83 -11.66
CA ARG A 159 -57.30 33.76 -13.00
C ARG A 159 -58.67 33.07 -13.01
N THR A 160 -59.01 32.30 -11.98
CA THR A 160 -60.30 31.60 -11.83
C THR A 160 -61.37 32.42 -11.08
N TYR A 161 -61.01 33.56 -10.48
CA TYR A 161 -61.94 34.53 -9.87
C TYR A 161 -62.26 35.66 -10.86
#